data_AF-A0A3D5X7L1-F1
#
_entry.id   AF-A0A3D5X7L1-F1
#
_cell.length_a   1.000
_cell.length_b   1.000
_cell.length_c   1.000
_cell.angle_alpha   90.00
_cell.angle_beta   90.00
_cell.angle_gamma   90.00
#
_symmetry.space_group_name_H-M   'P 1'
#
loop_
_entity.id
_entity.type
_entity.pdbx_description
1 polymer ?
#
loop_
_entity_poly.entity_id
_entity_poly.type
_entity_poly.pdbx_seq_one_letter_code
_entity_poly.pdbx_strand_id
1 'polypeptide(L)'
;MIGKDDLKSLYNNELKDILSDLEGIRKAVKRGQVFGILLFVFSLLLFIPLSIAFEKSGNDALPFLVLVPLVILGIVILVRTHKKKKIYRDRFKNEVVRGIVNAIDASWEYDPNQCISVFEYQKSDLFR
;
A
#
# COMPACT_ATOMS: atom_id res chain seq x y z
N MET A 1 11.22 6.97 29.58
CA MET A 1 11.60 7.40 28.22
C MET A 1 12.65 6.42 27.72
N ILE A 2 12.41 5.71 26.62
CA ILE A 2 13.30 4.63 26.16
C ILE A 2 14.68 5.16 25.80
N GLY A 3 15.74 4.49 26.24
CA GLY A 3 17.11 4.84 25.90
C GLY A 3 17.46 4.44 24.46
N LYS A 4 18.51 5.06 23.90
CA LYS A 4 19.02 4.70 22.55
C LYS A 4 19.46 3.24 22.48
N ASP A 5 20.07 2.72 23.53
CA ASP A 5 20.57 1.35 23.59
C ASP A 5 19.42 0.34 23.70
N ASP A 6 18.38 0.67 24.48
CA ASP A 6 17.16 -0.14 24.59
C ASP A 6 16.43 -0.22 23.24
N LEU A 7 16.30 0.91 22.54
CA LEU A 7 15.71 0.95 21.21
C LEU A 7 16.53 0.14 20.19
N LYS A 8 17.86 0.21 20.28
CA LYS A 8 18.75 -0.58 19.42
C LYS A 8 18.64 -2.07 19.72
N SER A 9 18.47 -2.45 20.98
CA SER A 9 18.21 -3.81 21.42
C SER A 9 16.88 -4.32 20.86
N LEU A 10 15.78 -3.58 21.05
CA LEU A 10 14.46 -3.88 20.50
C LEU A 10 14.52 -4.05 18.98
N TYR A 11 15.21 -3.14 18.29
CA TYR A 11 15.37 -3.26 16.85
C TYR A 11 16.09 -4.54 16.44
N ASN A 12 17.25 -4.81 17.02
CA ASN A 12 18.09 -5.95 16.62
C ASN A 12 17.49 -7.30 16.98
N ASN A 13 16.78 -7.39 18.10
CA ASN A 13 16.29 -8.65 18.65
C ASN A 13 14.87 -8.99 18.21
N GLU A 14 14.02 -7.98 17.99
CA GLU A 14 12.59 -8.21 17.75
C GLU A 14 12.12 -7.63 16.40
N LEU A 15 12.45 -6.38 16.10
CA LEU A 15 11.82 -5.69 14.96
C LEU A 15 12.49 -5.96 13.61
N LYS A 16 13.79 -6.26 13.58
CA LYS A 16 14.57 -6.37 12.34
C LYS A 16 14.00 -7.41 11.38
N ASP A 17 13.69 -8.60 11.89
CA ASP A 17 13.18 -9.70 11.06
C ASP A 17 11.76 -9.42 10.57
N ILE A 18 10.92 -8.86 11.46
CA ILE A 18 9.55 -8.42 11.12
C ILE A 18 9.59 -7.35 10.02
N LEU A 19 10.46 -6.35 10.15
CA LEU A 19 10.61 -5.28 9.16
C LEU A 19 11.13 -5.81 7.82
N SER A 20 12.05 -6.77 7.84
CA SER A 20 12.56 -7.42 6.64
C SER A 20 11.46 -8.16 5.87
N ASP A 21 10.62 -8.93 6.58
CA ASP A 21 9.46 -9.61 5.99
C ASP A 21 8.43 -8.60 5.43
N LEU A 22 8.09 -7.58 6.21
CA LEU A 22 7.18 -6.51 5.80
C LEU A 22 7.70 -5.74 4.58
N GLU A 23 9.01 -5.60 4.40
CA GLU A 23 9.61 -4.96 3.23
C GLU A 23 9.30 -5.72 1.94
N GLY A 24 9.28 -7.06 1.98
CA GLY A 24 8.86 -7.90 0.87
C GLY A 24 7.42 -7.59 0.44
N ILE A 25 6.51 -7.50 1.41
CA ILE A 25 5.11 -7.14 1.17
C ILE A 25 5.01 -5.71 0.63
N ARG A 26 5.75 -4.75 1.20
CA ARG A 26 5.76 -3.35 0.76
C ARG A 26 6.16 -3.21 -0.70
N LYS A 27 7.25 -3.87 -1.12
CA LYS A 27 7.72 -3.88 -2.50
C LYS A 27 6.71 -4.53 -3.44
N ALA A 28 6.10 -5.63 -3.02
CA ALA A 28 5.05 -6.30 -3.80
C ALA A 28 3.84 -5.39 -4.01
N VAL A 29 3.41 -4.66 -2.97
CA VAL A 29 2.33 -3.68 -3.05
C VAL A 29 2.68 -2.55 -4.01
N LYS A 30 3.84 -1.89 -3.86
CA LYS A 30 4.25 -0.80 -4.75
C LYS A 30 4.29 -1.25 -6.21
N ARG A 31 4.93 -2.39 -6.48
CA ARG A 31 5.02 -2.95 -7.84
C ARG A 31 3.64 -3.28 -8.40
N GLY A 32 2.77 -3.91 -7.63
CA GLY A 32 1.40 -4.21 -8.04
C GLY A 32 0.58 -2.96 -8.35
N GLN A 33 0.73 -1.89 -7.57
CA GLN A 33 0.07 -0.61 -7.85
C GLN A 33 0.57 0.01 -9.15
N VAL A 34 1.89 0.09 -9.32
CA VAL A 34 2.50 0.64 -10.54
C VAL A 34 2.08 -0.15 -11.77
N PHE A 35 2.17 -1.48 -11.75
CA PHE A 35 1.76 -2.33 -12.87
C PHE A 35 0.26 -2.21 -13.17
N GLY A 36 -0.60 -2.21 -12.15
CA GLY A 36 -2.04 -2.07 -12.34
C GLY A 36 -2.43 -0.73 -12.95
N ILE A 37 -1.82 0.37 -12.48
CA ILE A 37 -2.02 1.72 -13.05
C ILE A 37 -1.50 1.78 -14.48
N LEU A 38 -0.31 1.23 -14.73
CA LEU A 38 0.31 1.25 -16.06
C LEU A 38 -0.55 0.49 -17.07
N LEU A 39 -1.07 -0.69 -16.72
CA LEU A 39 -2.00 -1.45 -17.57
C LEU A 39 -3.28 -0.66 -17.88
N PHE A 40 -3.83 0.01 -16.88
CA PHE A 40 -5.03 0.83 -17.07
C PHE A 40 -4.77 2.01 -18.00
N VAL A 41 -3.71 2.79 -17.75
CA VAL A 41 -3.31 3.93 -18.59
C VAL A 41 -2.97 3.47 -20.00
N PHE A 42 -2.22 2.39 -20.15
CA PHE A 42 -1.85 1.83 -21.44
C PHE A 42 -3.08 1.41 -22.25
N SER A 43 -4.08 0.80 -21.60
CA SER A 43 -5.34 0.41 -22.27
C SER A 43 -6.10 1.63 -22.78
N LEU A 44 -6.12 2.74 -22.03
CA LEU A 44 -6.74 3.99 -22.46
C LEU A 44 -5.98 4.63 -23.63
N LEU A 45 -4.65 4.65 -23.58
CA LEU A 45 -3.81 5.21 -24.64
C LEU A 45 -3.95 4.43 -25.95
N LEU A 46 -4.10 3.11 -25.88
CA LEU A 46 -4.29 2.28 -27.06
C LEU A 46 -5.71 2.35 -27.65
N PHE A 47 -6.70 2.85 -26.91
CA PHE A 47 -8.10 2.81 -27.37
C PHE A 47 -8.30 3.48 -28.73
N ILE A 48 -7.81 4.71 -28.90
CA ILE A 48 -7.95 5.49 -30.14
C ILE A 48 -7.23 4.82 -31.33
N PRO A 49 -5.90 4.55 -31.27
CA PRO A 49 -5.20 3.97 -32.41
C PRO A 49 -5.73 2.58 -32.78
N LEU A 50 -6.15 1.78 -31.80
CA LEU A 50 -6.73 0.47 -32.05
C LEU A 50 -8.10 0.57 -32.72
N SER A 51 -8.90 1.56 -32.35
CA SER A 51 -10.20 1.82 -32.99
C SER A 51 -10.03 2.20 -34.47
N ILE A 52 -9.09 3.10 -34.79
CA ILE A 52 -8.78 3.49 -36.18
C ILE A 52 -8.25 2.28 -36.99
N ALA A 53 -7.39 1.46 -36.38
CA ALA A 53 -6.84 0.28 -37.06
C ALA A 53 -7.91 -0.76 -37.44
N PHE A 54 -8.92 -0.94 -36.59
CA PHE A 54 -9.99 -1.91 -36.80
C PHE A 54 -11.23 -1.35 -37.53
N GLU A 55 -11.30 -0.04 -37.78
CA GLU A 55 -12.39 0.60 -38.54
C GLU A 55 -12.59 -0.07 -39.91
N LYS A 56 -11.49 -0.41 -40.61
CA LYS A 56 -11.53 -1.09 -41.91
C LYS A 56 -12.09 -2.52 -41.85
N SER A 57 -12.14 -3.13 -40.68
CA SER A 57 -12.69 -4.47 -40.48
C SER A 57 -14.22 -4.48 -40.38
N GLY A 58 -14.87 -3.31 -40.30
CA GLY A 58 -16.33 -3.19 -40.16
C GLY A 58 -16.91 -3.77 -38.87
N ASN A 59 -16.06 -4.01 -37.86
CA ASN A 59 -16.45 -4.59 -36.59
C ASN A 59 -15.95 -3.73 -35.43
N ASP A 60 -16.82 -2.84 -34.97
CA ASP A 60 -16.56 -1.89 -33.89
C ASP A 60 -16.33 -2.56 -32.53
N ALA A 61 -16.63 -3.86 -32.39
CA ALA A 61 -16.41 -4.60 -31.16
C ALA A 61 -14.96 -5.08 -30.97
N LEU A 62 -14.15 -5.14 -32.04
CA LEU A 62 -12.79 -5.68 -31.98
C LEU A 62 -11.85 -4.94 -31.00
N PRO A 63 -11.83 -3.59 -30.95
CA PRO A 63 -11.02 -2.87 -29.96
C PRO A 63 -11.41 -3.23 -28.52
N PHE A 64 -12.70 -3.37 -28.24
CA PHE A 64 -13.19 -3.75 -26.91
C PHE A 64 -12.80 -5.17 -26.54
N LEU A 65 -12.85 -6.10 -27.49
CA LEU A 65 -12.48 -7.51 -27.28
C LEU A 65 -11.01 -7.64 -26.86
N VAL A 66 -10.14 -6.75 -27.34
CA VAL A 66 -8.72 -6.71 -26.98
C VAL A 66 -8.46 -5.93 -25.68
N LEU A 67 -9.10 -4.78 -25.50
CA LEU A 67 -8.77 -3.84 -24.41
C LEU A 67 -9.50 -4.16 -23.09
N VAL A 68 -10.73 -4.67 -23.15
CA VAL A 68 -11.51 -5.00 -21.93
C VAL A 68 -10.79 -6.04 -21.06
N PRO A 69 -10.22 -7.14 -21.60
CA PRO A 69 -9.44 -8.08 -20.80
C PRO A 69 -8.23 -7.44 -20.10
N LEU A 70 -7.55 -6.50 -20.76
CA LEU A 70 -6.40 -5.79 -20.17
C LEU A 70 -6.82 -4.89 -19.01
N VAL A 71 -7.94 -4.17 -19.16
CA VAL A 71 -8.53 -3.35 -18.09
C VAL A 71 -8.94 -4.23 -16.91
N ILE A 72 -9.64 -5.34 -17.16
CA ILE A 72 -10.06 -6.29 -16.12
C ILE A 72 -8.83 -6.82 -15.37
N LEU A 73 -7.77 -7.23 -16.08
CA LEU A 73 -6.54 -7.69 -15.48
C LEU A 73 -5.90 -6.62 -14.59
N GLY A 74 -5.84 -5.37 -15.07
CA GLY A 74 -5.37 -4.23 -14.28
C GLY A 74 -6.16 -4.04 -12.99
N ILE A 75 -7.49 -4.08 -13.06
CA ILE A 75 -8.38 -3.97 -11.89
C ILE A 75 -8.14 -5.11 -10.90
N VAL A 76 -8.04 -6.35 -11.37
CA VAL A 76 -7.78 -7.52 -10.51
C VAL A 76 -6.45 -7.36 -9.76
N ILE A 77 -5.40 -6.90 -10.44
CA ILE A 77 -4.09 -6.63 -9.82
C ILE A 77 -4.22 -5.54 -8.75
N LEU A 78 -4.94 -4.44 -9.03
CA LEU A 78 -5.14 -3.35 -8.08
C LEU A 78 -5.93 -3.80 -6.84
N VAL A 79 -7.00 -4.59 -7.01
CA VAL A 79 -7.79 -5.14 -5.90
C VAL A 79 -6.96 -6.08 -5.03
N ARG A 80 -6.20 -6.99 -5.64
CA ARG A 80 -5.29 -7.89 -4.90
C ARG A 80 -4.24 -7.09 -4.14
N THR A 81 -3.68 -6.09 -4.78
CA THR A 81 -2.69 -5.18 -4.19
C THR A 81 -3.28 -4.39 -3.02
N HIS A 82 -4.52 -3.93 -3.13
CA HIS A 82 -5.23 -3.24 -2.04
C HIS A 82 -5.38 -4.13 -0.82
N LYS A 83 -5.77 -5.41 -1.00
CA LYS A 83 -5.82 -6.39 0.10
C LYS A 83 -4.44 -6.57 0.75
N LYS A 84 -3.38 -6.73 -0.04
CA LYS A 84 -2.00 -6.83 0.49
C LYS A 84 -1.56 -5.58 1.23
N LYS A 85 -1.95 -4.39 0.77
CA LYS A 85 -1.68 -3.11 1.45
C LYS A 85 -2.34 -3.07 2.83
N LYS A 86 -3.58 -3.55 2.94
CA LYS A 86 -4.28 -3.64 4.23
C LYS A 86 -3.53 -4.57 5.20
N ILE A 87 -3.15 -5.76 4.73
CA ILE A 87 -2.36 -6.72 5.53
C ILE A 87 -1.04 -6.10 5.99
N TYR A 88 -0.30 -5.45 5.07
CA TYR A 88 0.95 -4.75 5.42
C TYR A 88 0.73 -3.72 6.52
N ARG A 89 -0.28 -2.86 6.37
CA ARG A 89 -0.60 -1.80 7.34
C ARG A 89 -0.94 -2.40 8.70
N ASP A 90 -1.81 -3.41 8.72
CA ASP A 90 -2.30 -4.01 9.94
C ASP A 90 -1.16 -4.72 10.68
N ARG A 91 -0.30 -5.46 9.98
CA ARG A 91 0.90 -6.07 10.56
C ARG A 91 1.92 -5.03 11.02
N PHE A 92 2.25 -4.04 10.21
CA PHE A 92 3.20 -2.99 10.59
C PHE A 92 2.77 -2.27 11.87
N LYS A 93 1.50 -1.87 11.97
CA LYS A 93 1.00 -1.20 13.17
C LYS A 93 0.98 -2.13 14.39
N ASN A 94 0.51 -3.36 14.24
CA ASN A 94 0.36 -4.28 15.37
C ASN A 94 1.66 -4.93 15.84
N GLU A 95 2.60 -5.21 14.94
CA GLU A 95 3.85 -5.92 15.26
C GLU A 95 4.98 -4.93 15.52
N VAL A 96 5.09 -3.84 14.74
CA VAL A 96 6.20 -2.88 14.87
C VAL A 96 5.83 -1.74 15.81
N VAL A 97 4.75 -1.01 15.52
CA VAL A 97 4.41 0.20 16.29
C VAL A 97 4.03 -0.16 17.72
N ARG A 98 3.25 -1.24 17.92
CA ARG A 98 2.94 -1.74 19.26
C ARG A 98 4.19 -2.13 20.04
N GLY A 99 5.16 -2.81 19.41
CA GLY A 99 6.43 -3.16 20.04
C GLY A 99 7.18 -1.92 20.52
N ILE A 100 7.21 -0.86 19.70
CA ILE A 100 7.80 0.43 20.07
C ILE A 100 7.05 1.07 21.24
N VAL A 101 5.71 1.12 21.20
CA VAL A 101 4.89 1.71 22.27
C VAL A 101 5.12 0.98 23.60
N ASN A 102 5.08 -0.34 23.59
CA ASN A 102 5.31 -1.16 24.78
C ASN A 102 6.72 -0.97 25.36
N ALA A 103 7.71 -0.73 24.50
CA ALA A 103 9.08 -0.46 24.94
C ALA A 103 9.26 0.96 25.50
N ILE A 104 8.40 1.92 25.12
CA ILE A 104 8.38 3.26 25.72
C ILE A 104 7.73 3.20 27.11
N ASP A 105 6.55 2.58 27.19
CA ASP A 105 5.78 2.39 28.41
C ASP A 105 4.78 1.23 28.22
N ALA A 106 4.96 0.16 28.97
CA ALA A 106 4.11 -1.03 28.88
C ALA A 106 2.71 -0.84 29.47
N SER A 107 2.47 0.24 30.22
CA SER A 107 1.14 0.57 30.76
C SER A 107 0.23 1.24 29.73
N TRP A 108 0.77 1.67 28.59
CA TRP A 108 -0.01 2.35 27.57
C TRP A 108 -0.85 1.36 26.76
N GLU A 109 -2.13 1.70 26.60
CA GLU A 109 -3.01 0.98 25.70
C GLU A 109 -2.84 1.51 24.27
N TYR A 110 -2.32 0.66 23.38
CA TYR A 110 -2.13 1.01 21.97
C TYR A 110 -3.29 0.52 21.09
N ASP A 111 -4.03 1.45 20.47
CA ASP A 111 -4.98 1.18 19.39
C ASP A 111 -4.38 1.57 18.01
N PRO A 112 -4.14 0.59 17.11
CA PRO A 112 -3.66 0.83 15.74
C PRO A 112 -4.53 1.77 14.89
N ASN A 113 -5.84 1.82 15.13
CA ASN A 113 -6.78 2.58 14.32
C ASN A 113 -7.12 3.95 14.91
N GLN A 114 -6.77 4.17 16.18
CA GLN A 114 -6.94 5.45 16.81
C GLN A 114 -5.93 6.46 16.27
N CYS A 115 -6.43 7.65 15.96
CA CYS A 115 -5.65 8.80 15.58
C CYS A 115 -6.16 10.00 16.38
N ILE A 116 -5.26 10.90 16.77
CA ILE A 116 -5.66 12.22 17.27
C ILE A 116 -6.31 13.01 16.14
N SER A 117 -7.29 13.84 16.48
CA SER A 117 -7.88 14.77 15.52
C SER A 117 -6.89 15.90 15.18
N VAL A 118 -7.12 16.55 14.04
CA VAL A 118 -6.33 17.72 13.63
C VAL A 118 -6.40 18.84 14.67
N PHE A 119 -7.58 19.03 15.28
CA PHE A 119 -7.78 20.02 16.32
C PHE A 119 -6.95 19.71 17.59
N GLU A 120 -6.97 18.45 18.05
CA GLU A 120 -6.17 18.02 19.20
C GLU A 120 -4.67 18.15 18.92
N TYR A 121 -4.23 17.77 17.71
CA TYR A 121 -2.84 17.93 17.29
C TYR A 121 -2.38 19.39 17.28
N GLN A 122 -3.22 20.31 16.79
CA GLN A 122 -2.90 21.74 16.81
C GLN A 122 -2.87 22.30 18.23
N LYS A 123 -3.74 21.79 19.12
CA LYS A 123 -3.80 22.21 20.52
C LYS A 123 -2.67 21.62 21.38
N SER A 124 -2.08 20.49 20.98
CA SER A 124 -1.07 19.79 21.77
C SER A 124 0.28 20.50 21.82
N ASP A 125 0.49 21.53 21.00
CA ASP A 125 1.71 22.37 20.99
C ASP A 125 3.02 21.58 20.79
N LEU A 126 2.92 20.34 20.29
CA LEU A 126 4.02 19.38 20.17
C LEU A 126 5.05 19.80 19.13
N PHE A 127 4.63 20.56 18.13
CA PHE A 127 5.45 21.04 17.03
C PHE A 127 5.08 22.50 16.74
N ARG A 128 5.58 23.40 17.58
CA ARG A 128 5.57 24.85 17.34
C ARG A 128 6.75 25.28 16.49
#